data_AF-A0A1I7T1C1-F1
#
_entry.id   AF-A0A1I7T1C1-F1
#
_cell.length_a   1.000
_cell.length_b   1.000
_cell.length_c   1.000
_cell.angle_alpha   90.00
_cell.angle_beta   90.00
_cell.angle_gamma   90.00
#
_symmetry.space_group_name_H-M   'P 1'
#
loop_
_entity.id
_entity.type
_entity.pdbx_description
1 polymer ?
#
loop_
_entity_poly.entity_id
_entity_poly.type
_entity_poly.pdbx_seq_one_letter_code
_entity_poly.pdbx_strand_id
1 'polypeptide(L)'
;MNLKQYELLVLFLEFKEKLLDIRSISSLTPLPNKPLLTVSDGGKLTCNFDDEMEYCGWHNAENTEMKFWKGKLDPENSFDSERFTAGSSLLFSTDNNFLLAGGEPMVFSKTAAIEMEIPCQYGDADIKFDFWTNTLNVDVRYCIAKVSEDFNNCSILQRVSNPLYFSVPTTADGLKVRIEVTNIDADSITLLDNLHYNGQICELIDEATEHSFVEFNGESSSFPSLITGQPLSSTDPNVVQKFFEDSENNIDDKETSSDFSIQIFFVADNVKKHQFLALDNIRVESIDGSILC
;
A
#
# COMPACT_ATOMS: atom_id res chain seq x y z
N MET A 1 9.90 48.13 0.67
CA MET A 1 9.67 46.80 0.05
C MET A 1 9.25 47.02 -1.39
N ASN A 2 9.70 46.21 -2.34
CA ASN A 2 9.57 46.52 -3.78
C ASN A 2 8.50 45.64 -4.45
N LEU A 3 7.79 46.12 -5.48
CA LEU A 3 6.63 45.40 -6.06
C LEU A 3 6.98 43.98 -6.51
N LYS A 4 8.13 43.81 -7.19
CA LYS A 4 8.65 42.51 -7.62
C LYS A 4 8.87 41.51 -6.48
N GLN A 5 9.04 41.98 -5.25
CA GLN A 5 9.20 41.13 -4.07
C GLN A 5 7.84 40.61 -3.56
N TYR A 6 6.75 41.35 -3.81
CA TYR A 6 5.39 40.85 -3.60
C TYR A 6 4.97 39.91 -4.72
N GLU A 7 5.23 40.23 -6.00
CA GLU A 7 4.97 39.32 -7.12
C GLU A 7 5.67 37.97 -6.92
N LEU A 8 6.96 37.99 -6.53
CA LEU A 8 7.70 36.76 -6.26
C LEU A 8 7.16 35.99 -5.05
N LEU A 9 6.73 36.68 -3.98
CA LEU A 9 6.16 36.04 -2.79
C LEU A 9 4.77 35.44 -3.07
N VAL A 10 3.93 36.14 -3.84
CA VAL A 10 2.61 35.65 -4.27
C VAL A 10 2.79 34.44 -5.17
N LEU A 11 3.67 34.49 -6.17
CA LEU A 11 3.99 33.32 -7.00
C LEU A 11 4.53 32.14 -6.18
N PHE A 12 5.31 32.40 -5.12
CA PHE A 12 5.82 31.35 -4.22
C PHE A 12 4.73 30.74 -3.32
N LEU A 13 3.67 31.51 -3.01
CA LEU A 13 2.50 31.02 -2.27
C LEU A 13 1.53 30.28 -3.20
N GLU A 14 1.24 30.84 -4.39
CA GLU A 14 0.43 30.18 -5.42
C GLU A 14 1.03 28.83 -5.86
N PHE A 15 2.36 28.73 -6.01
CA PHE A 15 3.03 27.45 -6.24
C PHE A 15 2.94 26.48 -5.05
N LYS A 16 2.77 26.98 -3.82
CA LYS A 16 2.56 26.14 -2.63
C LYS A 16 1.10 25.73 -2.45
N GLU A 17 0.15 26.48 -3.01
CA GLU A 17 -1.30 26.21 -2.92
C GLU A 17 -1.84 25.37 -4.07
N LYS A 18 -1.15 25.28 -5.22
CA LYS A 18 -1.66 24.60 -6.43
C LYS A 18 -1.18 23.16 -6.66
N LEU A 19 -0.29 22.66 -5.81
CA LEU A 19 0.08 21.24 -5.77
C LEU A 19 -0.62 20.59 -4.59
N LEU A 20 -1.80 20.01 -4.86
CA LEU A 20 -2.62 19.33 -3.87
C LEU A 20 -1.79 18.31 -3.07
N ASP A 21 -1.97 18.31 -1.75
CA ASP A 21 -1.38 17.28 -0.89
C ASP A 21 -1.93 15.92 -1.32
N ILE A 22 -1.07 14.92 -1.51
CA ILE A 22 -1.50 13.55 -1.83
C ILE A 22 -2.56 13.06 -0.83
N ARG A 23 -2.48 13.51 0.43
CA ARG A 23 -3.43 13.19 1.49
C ARG A 23 -4.82 13.82 1.28
N SER A 24 -4.94 14.92 0.52
CA SER A 24 -6.23 15.56 0.18
C SER A 24 -6.86 15.04 -1.11
N ILE A 25 -6.08 14.36 -1.97
CA ILE A 25 -6.55 13.73 -3.22
C ILE A 25 -6.53 12.19 -3.19
N SER A 26 -6.32 11.62 -2.00
CA SER A 26 -6.45 10.18 -1.76
C SER A 26 -7.69 9.89 -0.93
N SER A 27 -8.44 8.88 -1.33
CA SER A 27 -9.28 8.15 -0.37
C SER A 27 -8.36 7.44 0.62
N LEU A 28 -8.66 7.53 1.92
CA LEU A 28 -7.84 6.97 3.00
C LEU A 28 -8.66 6.01 3.85
N THR A 29 -8.15 4.79 4.02
CA THR A 29 -8.73 3.76 4.90
C THR A 29 -7.70 3.34 5.96
N PRO A 30 -8.08 3.08 7.22
CA PRO A 30 -7.13 2.66 8.23
C PRO A 30 -6.57 1.27 7.90
N LEU A 31 -5.25 1.11 7.83
CA LEU A 31 -4.63 -0.22 7.92
C LEU A 31 -4.85 -0.73 9.36
N PRO A 32 -5.33 -1.98 9.57
CA PRO A 32 -5.66 -2.45 10.91
C PRO A 32 -4.42 -2.57 11.81
N ASN A 33 -4.60 -2.52 13.13
CA ASN A 33 -3.51 -2.68 14.11
C ASN A 33 -3.17 -4.15 14.43
N LYS A 34 -3.89 -5.10 13.81
CA LYS A 34 -3.73 -6.57 13.93
C LYS A 34 -4.02 -7.21 12.58
N PRO A 35 -3.44 -8.37 12.26
CA PRO A 35 -3.71 -9.03 10.99
C PRO A 35 -5.16 -9.54 10.94
N LEU A 36 -5.76 -9.58 9.74
CA LEU A 36 -7.11 -10.11 9.55
C LEU A 36 -7.15 -11.65 9.64
N LEU A 37 -6.08 -12.29 9.17
CA LEU A 37 -5.75 -13.71 9.34
C LEU A 37 -4.27 -13.76 9.72
N THR A 38 -3.87 -14.57 10.69
CA THR A 38 -2.43 -14.79 10.91
C THR A 38 -1.85 -15.54 9.71
N VAL A 39 -0.52 -15.55 9.57
CA VAL A 39 0.15 -16.35 8.51
C VAL A 39 -0.22 -17.83 8.63
N SER A 40 -0.51 -18.32 9.84
CA SER A 40 -0.99 -19.67 10.07
C SER A 40 -2.43 -19.91 9.60
N ASP A 41 -3.28 -18.88 9.67
CA ASP A 41 -4.67 -18.94 9.18
C ASP A 41 -4.79 -18.62 7.67
N GLY A 42 -3.67 -18.57 6.94
CA GLY A 42 -3.61 -18.25 5.51
C GLY A 42 -3.39 -16.76 5.16
N GLY A 43 -3.03 -15.93 6.14
CA GLY A 43 -2.64 -14.53 5.92
C GLY A 43 -1.37 -14.40 5.08
N LYS A 44 -1.37 -13.50 4.09
CA LYS A 44 -0.28 -13.39 3.11
C LYS A 44 0.86 -12.50 3.60
N LEU A 45 2.08 -12.97 3.38
CA LEU A 45 3.34 -12.27 3.68
C LEU A 45 3.71 -11.23 2.60
N THR A 46 3.15 -11.40 1.40
CA THR A 46 3.30 -10.54 0.21
C THR A 46 1.98 -9.82 -0.03
N CYS A 47 2.03 -8.49 -0.19
CA CYS A 47 0.86 -7.62 -0.34
C CYS A 47 1.15 -6.41 -1.25
N ASN A 48 0.18 -6.07 -2.09
CA ASN A 48 0.10 -4.81 -2.83
C ASN A 48 -0.94 -3.86 -2.18
N PHE A 49 -1.72 -4.35 -1.21
CA PHE A 49 -2.78 -3.62 -0.52
C PHE A 49 -3.95 -3.18 -1.44
N ASP A 50 -4.02 -3.67 -2.67
CA ASP A 50 -5.03 -3.36 -3.69
C ASP A 50 -6.40 -3.93 -3.31
N ASP A 51 -6.45 -5.17 -2.82
CA ASP A 51 -7.68 -5.89 -2.47
C ASP A 51 -7.68 -6.32 -0.99
N GLU A 52 -8.86 -6.32 -0.35
CA GLU A 52 -9.03 -6.87 0.99
C GLU A 52 -8.97 -8.41 0.98
N MET A 53 -9.28 -9.04 -0.17
CA MET A 53 -9.03 -10.46 -0.45
C MET A 53 -7.54 -10.79 -0.67
N GLU A 54 -6.63 -9.82 -0.53
CA GLU A 54 -5.22 -10.13 -0.31
C GLU A 54 -5.01 -10.87 1.01
N TYR A 55 -5.85 -10.65 2.03
CA TYR A 55 -5.65 -11.18 3.39
C TYR A 55 -4.25 -10.86 3.93
N CYS A 56 -3.80 -9.63 3.74
CA CYS A 56 -2.45 -9.20 4.11
C CYS A 56 -2.20 -9.43 5.61
N GLY A 57 -1.11 -10.14 5.93
CA GLY A 57 -0.65 -10.39 7.29
C GLY A 57 0.09 -9.20 7.92
N TRP A 58 0.40 -8.17 7.14
CA TRP A 58 0.98 -6.92 7.65
C TRP A 58 -0.08 -6.02 8.28
N HIS A 59 0.23 -5.48 9.45
CA HIS A 59 -0.64 -4.60 10.20
C HIS A 59 0.14 -3.43 10.80
N ASN A 60 -0.54 -2.36 11.19
CA ASN A 60 0.07 -1.27 11.96
C ASN A 60 0.62 -1.79 13.30
N ALA A 61 1.80 -1.30 13.67
CA ALA A 61 2.35 -1.49 15.01
C ALA A 61 1.47 -0.80 16.05
N GLU A 62 1.11 -1.46 17.16
CA GLU A 62 0.27 -0.80 18.20
C GLU A 62 1.00 0.39 18.85
N ASN A 63 2.32 0.30 19.07
CA ASN A 63 3.09 1.21 19.93
C ASN A 63 3.66 2.49 19.27
N THR A 64 3.40 2.77 18.00
CA THR A 64 3.88 3.98 17.28
C THR A 64 2.94 5.19 17.40
N GLU A 65 3.45 6.42 17.33
CA GLU A 65 2.66 7.65 17.44
C GLU A 65 1.91 8.04 16.14
N MET A 66 2.36 7.52 15.01
CA MET A 66 1.68 7.58 13.72
C MET A 66 1.36 6.16 13.22
N LYS A 67 0.27 6.06 12.45
CA LYS A 67 -0.18 4.83 11.78
C LYS A 67 -0.15 5.04 10.27
N PHE A 68 0.14 3.97 9.53
CA PHE A 68 -0.07 3.93 8.08
C PHE A 68 -1.55 3.83 7.75
N TRP A 69 -1.95 4.49 6.66
CA TRP A 69 -3.28 4.44 6.06
C TRP A 69 -3.16 3.80 4.68
N LYS A 70 -4.08 2.89 4.33
CA LYS A 70 -4.23 2.43 2.94
C LYS A 70 -4.85 3.59 2.15
N GLY A 71 -4.04 4.26 1.35
CA GLY A 71 -4.43 5.29 0.42
C GLY A 71 -4.76 4.71 -0.96
N LYS A 72 -5.67 5.37 -1.67
CA LYS A 72 -5.85 5.23 -3.12
C LYS A 72 -6.11 6.61 -3.71
N LEU A 73 -5.35 6.99 -4.73
CA LEU A 73 -5.52 8.26 -5.43
C LEU A 73 -6.84 8.30 -6.19
N ASP A 74 -7.43 9.49 -6.24
CA ASP A 74 -8.53 9.81 -7.13
C ASP A 74 -7.98 10.09 -8.55
N PRO A 75 -8.35 9.31 -9.58
CA PRO A 75 -7.80 9.44 -10.94
C PRO A 75 -8.20 10.74 -11.65
N GLU A 76 -9.17 11.51 -11.14
CA GLU A 76 -9.50 12.84 -11.69
C GLU A 76 -8.51 13.93 -11.22
N ASN A 77 -7.68 13.66 -10.21
CA ASN A 77 -6.73 14.62 -9.64
C ASN A 77 -5.32 14.50 -10.21
N SER A 78 -4.72 15.63 -10.57
CA SER A 78 -3.32 15.69 -11.04
C SER A 78 -2.33 15.50 -9.89
N PHE A 79 -1.84 14.27 -9.69
CA PHE A 79 -0.77 13.98 -8.76
C PHE A 79 0.62 14.21 -9.38
N ASP A 80 1.47 14.96 -8.67
CA ASP A 80 2.87 15.21 -9.04
C ASP A 80 3.79 14.18 -8.37
N SER A 81 4.07 13.09 -9.09
CA SER A 81 4.93 12.01 -8.63
C SER A 81 6.42 12.34 -8.66
N GLU A 82 6.87 13.37 -9.38
CA GLU A 82 8.28 13.80 -9.40
C GLU A 82 8.73 14.37 -8.04
N ARG A 83 7.77 14.83 -7.22
CA ARG A 83 8.02 15.24 -5.82
C ARG A 83 8.44 14.08 -4.91
N PHE A 84 8.21 12.83 -5.32
CA PHE A 84 8.37 11.65 -4.46
C PHE A 84 9.60 10.83 -4.86
N THR A 85 10.68 11.00 -4.08
CA THR A 85 11.99 10.40 -4.34
C THR A 85 12.08 8.95 -3.84
N ALA A 86 12.56 8.07 -4.71
CA ALA A 86 12.78 6.64 -4.45
C ALA A 86 14.27 6.27 -4.22
N GLY A 87 15.19 7.24 -4.33
CA GLY A 87 16.63 6.94 -4.46
C GLY A 87 17.02 6.26 -5.79
N SER A 88 16.06 6.12 -6.72
CA SER A 88 16.20 5.44 -8.01
C SER A 88 15.30 6.11 -9.06
N SER A 89 15.28 5.59 -10.29
CA SER A 89 14.36 6.03 -11.36
C SER A 89 12.99 5.36 -11.32
N LEU A 90 12.62 4.67 -10.24
CA LEU A 90 11.30 4.03 -10.11
C LEU A 90 10.27 5.09 -9.72
N LEU A 91 9.44 5.49 -10.68
CA LEU A 91 8.30 6.38 -10.45
C LEU A 91 7.20 5.66 -9.65
N PHE A 92 6.46 6.43 -8.87
CA PHE A 92 5.29 5.96 -8.13
C PHE A 92 4.10 5.75 -9.08
N SER A 93 3.37 4.63 -8.92
CA SER A 93 2.16 4.33 -9.69
C SER A 93 0.91 4.94 -9.04
N THR A 94 0.05 5.54 -9.85
CA THR A 94 -1.19 6.19 -9.38
C THR A 94 -2.40 5.26 -9.28
N ASP A 95 -2.33 4.10 -9.92
CA ASP A 95 -3.51 3.30 -10.25
C ASP A 95 -3.89 2.31 -9.13
N ASN A 96 -2.89 1.93 -8.34
CA ASN A 96 -2.94 0.98 -7.24
C ASN A 96 -3.27 1.67 -5.90
N ASN A 97 -3.55 0.87 -4.89
CA ASN A 97 -3.52 1.32 -3.49
C ASN A 97 -2.06 1.37 -2.99
N PHE A 98 -1.83 2.01 -1.85
CA PHE A 98 -0.52 2.15 -1.24
C PHE A 98 -0.65 2.45 0.25
N LEU A 99 0.42 2.27 1.04
CA LEU A 99 0.46 2.72 2.43
C LEU A 99 1.05 4.13 2.55
N LEU A 100 0.30 5.04 3.16
CA LEU A 100 0.68 6.44 3.41
C LEU A 100 0.91 6.70 4.90
N ALA A 101 2.00 7.38 5.22
CA ALA A 101 2.22 8.08 6.49
C ALA A 101 2.74 9.51 6.24
N GLY A 102 2.52 10.42 7.18
CA GLY A 102 2.81 11.85 7.02
C GLY A 102 1.62 12.69 6.55
N GLY A 103 1.88 13.96 6.20
CA GLY A 103 0.85 14.93 5.78
C GLY A 103 -0.12 15.33 6.90
N GLU A 104 0.26 15.17 8.17
CA GLU A 104 -0.56 15.60 9.32
C GLU A 104 0.07 16.80 10.02
N PRO A 105 -0.70 17.82 10.43
CA PRO A 105 -0.21 18.86 11.33
C PRO A 105 0.31 18.26 12.65
N MET A 106 1.63 18.34 12.87
CA MET A 106 2.29 17.80 14.06
C MET A 106 3.37 18.75 14.60
N VAL A 107 3.62 18.67 15.91
CA VAL A 107 4.54 19.59 16.64
C VAL A 107 5.94 19.00 16.78
N PHE A 108 6.05 17.68 16.76
CA PHE A 108 7.29 16.90 16.85
C PHE A 108 7.24 15.83 15.77
N SER A 109 8.42 15.34 15.33
CA SER A 109 8.48 14.20 14.44
C SER A 109 7.91 12.94 15.11
N LYS A 110 7.26 12.10 14.30
CA LYS A 110 6.65 10.83 14.73
C LYS A 110 7.34 9.63 14.08
N THR A 111 7.02 8.45 14.58
CA THR A 111 7.31 7.15 13.96
C THR A 111 6.02 6.53 13.44
N ALA A 112 6.08 5.90 12.26
CA ALA A 112 5.07 4.95 11.78
C ALA A 112 5.72 3.59 11.53
N ALA A 113 5.02 2.48 11.76
CA ALA A 113 5.55 1.15 11.48
C ALA A 113 4.46 0.15 11.14
N ILE A 114 4.80 -0.82 10.28
CA ILE A 114 4.02 -2.03 10.03
C ILE A 114 4.79 -3.26 10.52
N GLU A 115 4.04 -4.27 10.96
CA GLU A 115 4.57 -5.51 11.55
C GLU A 115 3.90 -6.74 10.94
N MET A 116 4.57 -7.88 11.04
CA MET A 116 4.04 -9.21 10.78
C MET A 116 4.70 -10.25 11.70
N GLU A 117 4.05 -11.41 11.86
CA GLU A 117 4.63 -12.58 12.53
C GLU A 117 4.84 -13.73 11.53
N ILE A 118 6.06 -14.26 11.46
CA ILE A 118 6.47 -15.40 10.66
C ILE A 118 6.54 -16.61 11.61
N PRO A 119 5.61 -17.58 11.54
CA PRO A 119 5.54 -18.67 12.52
C PRO A 119 6.70 -19.66 12.41
N CYS A 120 7.14 -19.99 11.19
CA CYS A 120 8.28 -20.88 10.92
C CYS A 120 8.77 -20.67 9.48
N GLN A 121 10.10 -20.70 9.26
CA GLN A 121 10.73 -20.41 7.97
C GLN A 121 11.98 -21.29 7.74
N TYR A 122 11.98 -22.06 6.65
CA TYR A 122 13.14 -22.83 6.20
C TYR A 122 14.10 -21.95 5.39
N GLY A 123 15.37 -21.91 5.83
CA GLY A 123 16.40 -21.07 5.22
C GLY A 123 16.14 -19.58 5.48
N ASP A 124 17.02 -18.73 4.95
CA ASP A 124 16.87 -17.29 5.04
C ASP A 124 15.94 -16.80 3.90
N ALA A 125 15.13 -15.78 4.18
CA ALA A 125 14.18 -15.18 3.26
C ALA A 125 14.55 -13.73 2.96
N ASP A 126 14.12 -13.19 1.82
CA ASP A 126 14.22 -11.76 1.52
C ASP A 126 12.84 -11.10 1.60
N ILE A 127 12.74 -9.96 2.29
CA ILE A 127 11.62 -9.03 2.17
C ILE A 127 12.06 -7.87 1.28
N LYS A 128 11.22 -7.51 0.31
CA LYS A 128 11.39 -6.40 -0.63
C LYS A 128 10.15 -5.53 -0.61
N PHE A 129 10.29 -4.23 -0.77
CA PHE A 129 9.16 -3.30 -0.87
C PHE A 129 9.59 -2.03 -1.57
N ASP A 130 8.68 -1.39 -2.29
CA ASP A 130 8.94 -0.06 -2.84
C ASP A 130 8.65 1.01 -1.80
N PHE A 131 9.53 2.02 -1.72
CA PHE A 131 9.39 3.16 -0.82
C PHE A 131 9.68 4.49 -1.54
N TRP A 132 8.79 5.46 -1.34
CA TRP A 132 8.96 6.83 -1.83
C TRP A 132 8.74 7.85 -0.73
N THR A 133 9.39 9.01 -0.84
CA THR A 133 9.16 10.12 0.08
C THR A 133 9.49 11.48 -0.55
N ASN A 134 8.77 12.51 -0.12
CA ASN A 134 9.00 13.90 -0.52
C ASN A 134 10.19 14.57 0.22
N THR A 135 10.89 13.85 1.11
CA THR A 135 11.95 14.41 1.95
C THR A 135 13.16 13.49 2.11
N LEU A 136 14.31 14.08 2.44
CA LEU A 136 15.51 13.35 2.82
C LEU A 136 15.62 13.12 4.35
N ASN A 137 14.76 13.74 5.16
CA ASN A 137 14.83 13.69 6.63
C ASN A 137 14.42 12.34 7.23
N VAL A 138 13.59 11.55 6.54
CA VAL A 138 13.06 10.29 7.05
C VAL A 138 14.05 9.14 6.93
N ASP A 139 14.15 8.34 7.98
CA ASP A 139 14.92 7.10 8.00
C ASP A 139 13.96 5.91 7.93
N VAL A 140 14.24 4.96 7.03
CA VAL A 140 13.54 3.67 6.98
C VAL A 140 14.41 2.65 7.70
N ARG A 141 13.82 1.87 8.60
CA ARG A 141 14.48 0.85 9.39
C ARG A 141 13.74 -0.47 9.27
N TYR A 142 14.46 -1.57 9.45
CA TYR A 142 13.85 -2.87 9.72
C TYR A 142 14.30 -3.39 11.09
N CYS A 143 13.41 -4.07 11.79
CA CYS A 143 13.68 -4.69 13.08
C CYS A 143 13.21 -6.15 13.03
N ILE A 144 13.95 -7.06 13.66
CA ILE A 144 13.61 -8.48 13.74
C ILE A 144 13.80 -8.92 15.19
N ALA A 145 12.81 -9.60 15.76
CA ALA A 145 12.82 -10.12 17.13
C ALA A 145 12.10 -11.48 17.18
N LYS A 146 12.31 -12.26 18.26
CA LYS A 146 11.39 -13.38 18.55
C LYS A 146 10.00 -12.83 18.90
N VAL A 147 8.96 -13.61 18.65
CA VAL A 147 7.56 -13.22 18.93
C VAL A 147 7.39 -12.75 20.40
N SER A 148 8.04 -13.44 21.34
CA SER A 148 8.04 -13.15 22.77
C SER A 148 8.98 -12.05 23.26
N GLU A 149 9.77 -11.42 22.38
CA GLU A 149 10.78 -10.41 22.72
C GLU A 149 10.43 -9.03 22.14
N ASP A 150 10.91 -7.94 22.74
CA ASP A 150 10.74 -6.59 22.17
C ASP A 150 11.75 -6.31 21.04
N PHE A 151 11.41 -5.37 20.16
CA PHE A 151 12.30 -4.87 19.10
C PHE A 151 13.41 -3.98 19.66
N ASN A 152 14.39 -4.63 20.29
CA ASN A 152 15.53 -3.98 20.95
C ASN A 152 16.59 -3.44 19.97
N ASN A 153 16.64 -3.95 18.74
CA ASN A 153 17.59 -3.55 17.71
C ASN A 153 16.88 -3.38 16.35
N CYS A 154 17.19 -2.29 15.66
CA CYS A 154 16.70 -1.97 14.32
C CYS A 154 17.86 -1.45 13.45
N SER A 155 17.86 -1.81 12.17
CA SER A 155 18.90 -1.47 11.20
C SER A 155 18.35 -0.52 10.13
N ILE A 156 19.10 0.55 9.81
CA ILE A 156 18.70 1.56 8.82
C ILE A 156 18.92 1.03 7.39
N LEU A 157 17.87 1.09 6.56
CA LEU A 157 17.92 0.78 5.15
C LEU A 157 18.42 1.99 4.36
N GLN A 158 19.45 1.77 3.53
CA GLN A 158 20.02 2.83 2.70
C GLN A 158 19.13 3.07 1.48
N ARG A 159 18.53 4.26 1.38
CA ARG A 159 17.66 4.69 0.25
C ARG A 159 18.48 5.05 -1.00
N VAL A 160 19.30 4.10 -1.47
CA VAL A 160 20.17 4.21 -2.66
C VAL A 160 19.66 3.38 -3.85
N SER A 161 18.54 2.68 -3.67
CA SER A 161 17.82 1.90 -4.68
C SER A 161 16.35 1.76 -4.25
N ASN A 162 15.47 1.48 -5.21
CA ASN A 162 14.12 0.98 -4.97
C ASN A 162 13.89 -0.24 -5.87
N PRO A 163 13.29 -1.36 -5.40
CA PRO A 163 12.80 -1.60 -4.04
C PRO A 163 13.91 -1.55 -2.97
N LEU A 164 13.52 -1.22 -1.75
CA LEU A 164 14.30 -1.50 -0.54
C LEU A 164 14.19 -2.99 -0.21
N TYR A 165 15.22 -3.56 0.41
CA TYR A 165 15.20 -4.96 0.84
C TYR A 165 16.04 -5.24 2.07
N PHE A 166 15.70 -6.33 2.77
CA PHE A 166 16.48 -6.94 3.83
C PHE A 166 16.18 -8.43 3.93
N SER A 167 17.11 -9.20 4.50
CA SER A 167 16.94 -10.63 4.69
C SER A 167 16.51 -10.96 6.13
N VAL A 168 15.63 -11.95 6.28
CA VAL A 168 15.12 -12.48 7.55
C VAL A 168 15.72 -13.87 7.76
N PRO A 169 16.38 -14.14 8.90
CA PRO A 169 17.02 -15.43 9.14
C PRO A 169 15.99 -16.57 9.35
N THR A 170 16.39 -17.80 9.03
CA THR A 170 15.61 -19.01 9.31
C THR A 170 15.14 -19.10 10.77
N THR A 171 13.93 -19.60 11.00
CA THR A 171 13.37 -19.78 12.35
C THR A 171 12.44 -20.98 12.46
N ALA A 172 12.44 -21.62 13.62
CA ALA A 172 11.45 -22.64 14.02
C ALA A 172 10.62 -22.22 15.24
N ASP A 173 11.06 -21.20 16.01
CA ASP A 173 10.39 -20.69 17.21
C ASP A 173 9.47 -19.47 16.92
N GLY A 174 9.30 -19.14 15.64
CA GLY A 174 8.71 -17.89 15.16
C GLY A 174 9.65 -16.68 15.25
N LEU A 175 9.40 -15.70 14.38
CA LEU A 175 9.97 -14.36 14.42
C LEU A 175 8.86 -13.34 14.15
N LYS A 176 9.03 -12.12 14.64
CA LYS A 176 8.26 -10.97 14.18
C LYS A 176 9.18 -9.96 13.52
N VAL A 177 8.67 -9.34 12.47
CA VAL A 177 9.40 -8.41 11.60
C VAL A 177 8.64 -7.09 11.59
N ARG A 178 9.37 -5.98 11.73
CA ARG A 178 8.84 -4.62 11.67
C ARG A 178 9.55 -3.85 10.57
N ILE A 179 8.79 -3.18 9.71
CA ILE A 179 9.27 -2.09 8.85
C ILE A 179 8.84 -0.78 9.51
N GLU A 180 9.78 0.11 9.77
CA GLU A 180 9.60 1.30 10.57
C GLU A 180 10.13 2.53 9.81
N VAL A 181 9.40 3.63 9.89
CA VAL A 181 9.75 4.91 9.27
C VAL A 181 9.77 5.96 10.37
N THR A 182 10.97 6.45 10.68
CA THR A 182 11.23 7.45 11.73
C THR A 182 11.53 8.82 11.15
N ASN A 183 11.49 9.84 12.01
CA ASN A 183 11.75 11.24 11.65
C ASN A 183 10.70 11.85 10.68
N ILE A 184 9.48 11.34 10.68
CA ILE A 184 8.35 11.92 9.91
C ILE A 184 7.96 13.24 10.58
N ASP A 185 8.33 14.37 9.96
CA ASP A 185 7.97 15.72 10.41
C ASP A 185 6.68 16.26 9.73
N ALA A 186 6.32 17.51 9.98
CA ALA A 186 5.06 18.10 9.51
C ALA A 186 4.98 18.36 7.99
N ASP A 187 6.12 18.46 7.29
CA ASP A 187 6.17 18.56 5.82
C ASP A 187 6.46 17.17 5.18
N SER A 188 6.80 16.16 5.98
CA SER A 188 7.13 14.81 5.52
C SER A 188 5.91 14.00 5.08
N ILE A 189 6.05 13.30 3.95
CA ILE A 189 5.13 12.28 3.46
C ILE A 189 5.95 11.08 2.97
N THR A 190 5.50 9.88 3.31
CA THR A 190 6.16 8.60 3.03
C THR A 190 5.16 7.58 2.52
N LEU A 191 5.50 6.91 1.42
CA LEU A 191 4.67 5.94 0.71
C LEU A 191 5.38 4.58 0.67
N LEU A 192 4.65 3.49 0.89
CA LEU A 192 5.15 2.11 0.82
C LEU A 192 4.18 1.25 0.00
N ASP A 193 4.69 0.43 -0.92
CA ASP A 193 3.91 -0.46 -1.79
C ASP A 193 4.71 -1.72 -2.20
N ASN A 194 4.09 -2.64 -2.95
CA ASN A 194 4.68 -3.83 -3.59
C ASN A 194 5.52 -4.68 -2.63
N LEU A 195 4.98 -4.94 -1.43
CA LEU A 195 5.68 -5.66 -0.40
C LEU A 195 5.71 -7.15 -0.77
N HIS A 196 6.90 -7.65 -1.09
CA HIS A 196 7.14 -9.02 -1.53
C HIS A 196 8.05 -9.77 -0.54
N TYR A 197 7.53 -10.84 0.05
CA TYR A 197 8.27 -11.83 0.81
C TYR A 197 8.67 -13.01 -0.10
N ASN A 198 9.97 -13.31 -0.13
CA ASN A 198 10.56 -14.43 -0.86
C ASN A 198 11.29 -15.36 0.12
N GLY A 199 10.60 -16.41 0.57
CA GLY A 199 11.12 -17.43 1.47
C GLY A 199 10.15 -18.61 1.59
N GLN A 200 10.58 -19.71 2.21
CA GLN A 200 9.75 -20.90 2.39
C GLN A 200 9.25 -20.98 3.84
N ILE A 201 7.94 -20.80 4.04
CA ILE A 201 7.27 -21.11 5.32
C ILE A 201 7.25 -22.63 5.50
N CYS A 202 7.41 -23.09 6.73
CA CYS A 202 7.27 -24.50 7.09
C CYS A 202 5.85 -25.00 6.83
N GLU A 203 5.70 -26.28 6.50
CA GLU A 203 4.37 -26.90 6.41
C GLU A 203 3.72 -26.90 7.80
N LEU A 204 2.63 -26.15 7.93
CA LEU A 204 1.86 -26.08 9.16
C LEU A 204 0.96 -27.32 9.23
N ILE A 205 1.41 -28.29 10.01
CA ILE A 205 0.64 -29.50 10.30
C ILE A 205 -0.46 -29.14 11.29
N ASP A 206 -1.72 -29.17 10.84
CA ASP A 206 -2.86 -29.10 11.75
C ASP A 206 -2.80 -30.28 12.75
N GLU A 207 -2.62 -29.98 14.05
CA GLU A 207 -2.63 -30.96 15.14
C GLU A 207 -3.92 -31.79 15.18
N ALA A 208 -5.00 -31.31 14.54
CA ALA A 208 -6.24 -32.04 14.28
C ALA A 208 -6.02 -33.42 13.60
N THR A 209 -4.86 -33.65 12.96
CA THR A 209 -4.56 -34.88 12.22
C THR A 209 -3.96 -35.99 13.11
N GLU A 210 -3.31 -35.68 14.24
CA GLU A 210 -2.57 -36.68 15.04
C GLU A 210 -3.47 -37.71 15.75
N HIS A 211 -4.76 -37.43 15.91
CA HIS A 211 -5.73 -38.37 16.48
C HIS A 211 -6.34 -39.36 15.46
N SER A 212 -5.75 -39.50 14.27
CA SER A 212 -6.16 -40.50 13.27
C SER A 212 -5.24 -41.74 13.15
N PHE A 213 -4.20 -41.85 13.98
CA PHE A 213 -3.37 -43.06 14.07
C PHE A 213 -4.09 -44.20 14.81
N VAL A 214 -4.84 -45.02 14.06
CA VAL A 214 -5.40 -46.28 14.55
C VAL A 214 -4.28 -47.29 14.78
N GLU A 215 -4.10 -47.76 16.00
CA GLU A 215 -3.18 -48.86 16.33
C GLU A 215 -3.62 -50.19 15.68
N PHE A 216 -3.17 -50.45 14.45
CA PHE A 216 -3.22 -51.79 13.88
C PHE A 216 -2.09 -52.66 14.44
N ASN A 217 -2.37 -53.31 15.57
CA ASN A 217 -1.58 -54.46 16.02
C ASN A 217 -1.56 -55.52 14.91
N GLY A 218 -0.35 -55.94 14.54
CA GLY A 218 -0.10 -56.47 13.20
C GLY A 218 -0.35 -57.97 13.02
N GLU A 219 -0.57 -58.35 11.77
CA GLU A 219 -0.20 -59.66 11.22
C GLU A 219 0.23 -59.49 9.75
N SER A 220 0.95 -60.48 9.19
CA SER A 220 1.72 -60.30 7.96
C SER A 220 0.96 -60.61 6.66
N SER A 221 1.06 -59.74 5.65
CA SER A 221 0.99 -60.17 4.24
C SER A 221 1.52 -59.12 3.23
N SER A 222 2.10 -59.64 2.14
CA SER A 222 2.34 -59.07 0.81
C SER A 222 2.24 -57.54 0.56
N PHE A 223 3.35 -56.97 0.07
CA PHE A 223 3.35 -55.72 -0.72
C PHE A 223 2.44 -55.80 -1.96
N PRO A 224 1.60 -54.79 -2.23
CA PRO A 224 1.03 -54.53 -3.55
C PRO A 224 2.07 -53.89 -4.49
N SER A 225 2.05 -54.26 -5.77
CA SER A 225 3.03 -53.82 -6.78
C SER A 225 2.83 -52.38 -7.27
N LEU A 226 3.90 -51.79 -7.82
CA LEU A 226 3.82 -50.62 -8.71
C LEU A 226 2.82 -50.87 -9.84
N ILE A 227 1.98 -49.88 -10.14
CA ILE A 227 1.28 -49.77 -11.42
C ILE A 227 1.92 -48.65 -12.24
N THR A 228 2.78 -49.02 -13.18
CA THR A 228 3.30 -48.14 -14.22
C THR A 228 2.27 -47.98 -15.34
N GLY A 229 1.71 -46.78 -15.52
CA GLY A 229 0.90 -46.42 -16.68
C GLY A 229 1.74 -45.67 -17.72
N GLN A 230 2.17 -46.35 -18.78
CA GLN A 230 2.79 -45.71 -19.96
C GLN A 230 1.74 -45.32 -21.02
N PRO A 231 2.08 -44.40 -21.96
CA PRO A 231 1.07 -43.62 -22.68
C PRO A 231 0.44 -44.35 -23.87
N LEU A 232 -0.75 -43.87 -24.26
CA LEU A 232 -1.34 -44.14 -25.57
C LEU A 232 -1.25 -42.90 -26.45
N SER A 233 -0.74 -43.10 -27.67
CA SER A 233 -0.64 -42.09 -28.73
C SER A 233 -1.71 -42.35 -29.78
N SER A 234 -2.37 -41.30 -30.26
CA SER A 234 -3.09 -41.31 -31.54
C SER A 234 -3.04 -39.93 -32.18
N THR A 235 -2.29 -39.82 -33.27
CA THR A 235 -2.15 -38.60 -34.09
C THR A 235 -3.29 -38.44 -35.09
N ASP A 236 -3.85 -37.24 -35.19
CA ASP A 236 -4.27 -36.68 -36.49
C ASP A 236 -4.24 -35.13 -36.44
N PRO A 237 -3.53 -34.41 -37.33
CA PRO A 237 -3.28 -32.98 -37.16
C PRO A 237 -4.11 -32.08 -38.10
N ASN A 238 -5.35 -31.75 -37.72
CA ASN A 238 -6.17 -30.75 -38.45
C ASN A 238 -7.21 -30.02 -37.57
N VAL A 239 -6.75 -29.17 -36.64
CA VAL A 239 -7.62 -28.18 -35.97
C VAL A 239 -6.99 -26.78 -36.06
N VAL A 240 -7.01 -26.23 -37.28
CA VAL A 240 -6.69 -24.82 -37.55
C VAL A 240 -7.81 -24.20 -38.39
N GLN A 241 -8.80 -23.64 -37.70
CA GLN A 241 -9.73 -22.63 -38.19
C GLN A 241 -9.73 -21.57 -37.08
N LYS A 242 -9.32 -20.32 -37.29
CA LYS A 242 -9.52 -19.40 -38.43
C LYS A 242 -10.99 -19.21 -38.78
N PHE A 243 -11.62 -18.30 -38.04
CA PHE A 243 -12.67 -17.44 -38.57
C PHE A 243 -12.05 -16.08 -38.94
N PHE A 244 -12.70 -15.39 -39.87
CA PHE A 244 -12.22 -14.24 -40.65
C PHE A 244 -12.56 -12.91 -39.93
N GLU A 245 -11.84 -11.77 -40.05
CA GLU A 245 -11.59 -10.93 -41.25
C GLU A 245 -12.95 -10.50 -41.91
N ASP A 246 -13.37 -9.24 -42.06
CA ASP A 246 -12.83 -7.88 -41.75
C ASP A 246 -14.03 -6.97 -41.23
N SER A 247 -14.19 -5.63 -41.33
CA SER A 247 -13.50 -4.52 -42.05
C SER A 247 -13.89 -3.10 -41.53
N GLU A 248 -12.88 -2.21 -41.42
CA GLU A 248 -12.85 -0.78 -41.83
C GLU A 248 -13.72 0.37 -41.25
N ASN A 249 -13.00 1.39 -40.73
CA ASN A 249 -13.01 2.83 -41.08
C ASN A 249 -14.23 3.77 -40.84
N ASN A 250 -14.08 4.74 -39.92
CA ASN A 250 -14.01 6.22 -40.12
C ASN A 250 -13.78 6.88 -38.73
N ILE A 251 -12.70 7.63 -38.47
CA ILE A 251 -12.40 9.04 -38.80
C ILE A 251 -13.17 10.07 -37.93
N ASP A 252 -12.37 10.85 -37.19
CA ASP A 252 -12.56 12.14 -36.51
C ASP A 252 -13.98 12.71 -36.30
N ASP A 253 -14.26 13.11 -35.06
CA ASP A 253 -14.72 14.48 -34.83
C ASP A 253 -14.22 15.06 -33.49
N LYS A 254 -14.16 16.39 -33.36
CA LYS A 254 -13.38 17.08 -32.31
C LYS A 254 -14.11 18.31 -31.75
N GLU A 255 -14.90 18.14 -30.69
CA GLU A 255 -15.51 19.25 -29.97
C GLU A 255 -14.82 19.55 -28.63
N THR A 256 -14.26 20.77 -28.54
CA THR A 256 -13.80 21.35 -27.27
C THR A 256 -14.96 22.06 -26.59
N SER A 257 -15.64 21.39 -25.65
CA SER A 257 -16.47 22.09 -24.67
C SER A 257 -15.60 22.78 -23.63
N SER A 258 -15.76 24.08 -23.45
CA SER A 258 -15.09 24.84 -22.39
C SER A 258 -16.02 25.01 -21.19
N ASP A 259 -16.08 24.01 -20.31
CA ASP A 259 -16.88 24.10 -19.09
C ASP A 259 -16.28 25.15 -18.12
N PHE A 260 -16.94 26.30 -18.04
CA PHE A 260 -16.66 27.33 -17.05
C PHE A 260 -17.30 26.94 -15.71
N SER A 261 -16.60 26.12 -14.93
CA SER A 261 -17.00 25.78 -13.56
C SER A 261 -16.86 27.00 -12.63
N ILE A 262 -18.00 27.62 -12.29
CA ILE A 262 -18.05 28.76 -11.37
C ILE A 262 -17.98 28.23 -9.93
N GLN A 263 -16.80 28.32 -9.31
CA GLN A 263 -16.60 27.94 -7.90
C GLN A 263 -16.98 29.09 -6.97
N ILE A 264 -17.84 28.82 -5.98
CA ILE A 264 -18.31 29.79 -4.98
C ILE A 264 -17.67 29.46 -3.62
N PHE A 265 -16.88 30.39 -3.09
CA PHE A 265 -16.15 30.21 -1.83
C PHE A 265 -16.79 30.97 -0.67
N PHE A 266 -17.07 30.27 0.43
CA PHE A 266 -17.57 30.87 1.67
C PHE A 266 -16.41 31.09 2.66
N VAL A 267 -15.79 32.27 2.61
CA VAL A 267 -14.66 32.63 3.47
C VAL A 267 -15.16 33.26 4.77
N ALA A 268 -14.77 32.70 5.91
CA ALA A 268 -15.05 33.25 7.25
C ALA A 268 -13.73 33.62 7.95
N ASP A 269 -13.59 34.90 8.31
CA ASP A 269 -12.38 35.47 8.93
C ASP A 269 -12.64 35.89 10.40
N ASN A 270 -11.57 36.11 11.17
CA ASN A 270 -11.57 36.52 12.59
C ASN A 270 -12.25 35.54 13.56
N VAL A 271 -12.34 34.26 13.21
CA VAL A 271 -12.88 33.19 14.07
C VAL A 271 -11.99 32.99 15.29
N LYS A 272 -12.53 33.12 16.51
CA LYS A 272 -11.75 33.03 17.76
C LYS A 272 -11.77 31.62 18.34
N LYS A 273 -10.78 31.30 19.18
CA LYS A 273 -10.68 30.01 19.86
C LYS A 273 -11.97 29.67 20.64
N HIS A 274 -12.51 28.48 20.38
CA HIS A 274 -13.81 27.98 20.86
C HIS A 274 -15.08 28.66 20.26
N GLN A 275 -14.95 29.42 19.17
CA GLN A 275 -16.08 29.69 18.28
C GLN A 275 -16.10 28.66 17.14
N PHE A 276 -17.30 28.26 16.75
CA PHE A 276 -17.55 27.39 15.60
C PHE A 276 -18.54 28.10 14.69
N LEU A 277 -18.30 28.05 13.38
CA LEU A 277 -19.27 28.44 12.36
C LEU A 277 -19.78 27.19 11.68
N ALA A 278 -21.09 27.08 11.55
CA ALA A 278 -21.74 26.09 10.70
C ALA A 278 -22.41 26.85 9.55
N LEU A 279 -22.22 26.34 8.34
CA LEU A 279 -23.02 26.70 7.18
C LEU A 279 -24.07 25.60 7.00
N ASP A 280 -25.32 25.99 6.80
CA ASP A 280 -26.45 25.09 6.65
C ASP A 280 -27.49 25.72 5.71
N ASN A 281 -28.29 24.89 5.03
CA ASN A 281 -29.34 25.31 4.11
C ASN A 281 -28.90 26.29 3.00
N ILE A 282 -27.66 26.18 2.51
CA ILE A 282 -27.21 26.88 1.28
C ILE A 282 -28.05 26.41 0.09
N ARG A 283 -28.48 27.35 -0.76
CA ARG A 283 -29.18 27.11 -2.02
C ARG A 283 -28.57 27.96 -3.13
N VAL A 284 -28.63 27.47 -4.36
CA VAL A 284 -28.21 28.21 -5.56
C VAL A 284 -29.45 28.49 -6.41
N GLU A 285 -29.78 29.75 -6.54
CA GLU A 285 -30.91 30.22 -7.35
C GLU A 285 -30.39 30.94 -8.59
N SER A 286 -30.99 30.63 -9.74
CA SER A 286 -30.76 31.33 -10.99
C SER A 286 -31.35 32.74 -10.95
N ILE A 287 -30.87 33.64 -11.81
CA ILE A 287 -31.30 35.05 -11.89
C ILE A 287 -32.79 35.17 -12.27
N ASP A 288 -33.38 34.12 -12.86
CA ASP A 288 -34.81 34.01 -13.16
C ASP A 288 -35.68 33.47 -12.01
N GLY A 289 -35.07 33.16 -10.85
CA GLY A 289 -35.77 32.62 -9.68
C GLY A 289 -36.03 31.11 -9.76
N SER A 290 -35.46 30.39 -10.74
CA SER A 290 -35.44 28.93 -10.71
C SER A 290 -34.40 28.41 -9.70
N ILE A 291 -34.81 27.48 -8.86
CA ILE A 291 -33.91 26.77 -7.94
C ILE A 291 -33.17 25.70 -8.75
N LEU A 292 -31.84 25.69 -8.65
CA LEU A 292 -31.00 24.62 -9.18
C LEU A 292 -30.60 23.72 -8.00
N CYS A 293 -31.05 22.47 -8.05
CA CYS A 293 -31.11 21.45 -6.97
C CYS A 293 -32.25 21.66 -5.95
#